data_AF-A0A7X7MM52-F1
#
_entry.id   AF-A0A7X7MM52-F1
#
_cell.length_a   1.000
_cell.length_b   1.000
_cell.length_c   1.000
_cell.angle_alpha   90.00
_cell.angle_beta   90.00
_cell.angle_gamma   90.00
#
_symmetry.space_group_name_H-M   'P 1'
#
loop_
_entity.id
_entity.type
_entity.pdbx_description
1 polymer ?
#
loop_
_entity_poly.entity_id
_entity_poly.type
_entity_poly.pdbx_seq_one_letter_code
_entity_poly.pdbx_strand_id
1 'polypeptide(L)' 'MSLSQDIWRININVREHLVAHYTPYDGDEAFLAPPTSRTLALWEAVKSLMQEERARGGI' A
#
# COMPACT_ATOMS: atom_id res chain seq x y z
N MET A 1 -30.64 -13.41 -8.40
CA MET A 1 -29.32 -13.06 -7.84
C MET A 1 -28.67 -14.34 -7.38
N SER A 2 -27.55 -14.74 -7.99
CA SER A 2 -26.76 -15.85 -7.46
C SER A 2 -26.11 -15.36 -6.16
N LEU A 3 -26.37 -16.04 -5.05
CA LEU A 3 -25.74 -15.74 -3.76
C LEU A 3 -24.22 -15.95 -3.79
N SER A 4 -23.66 -16.58 -4.83
CA SER A 4 -22.24 -16.94 -4.90
C SER A 4 -21.28 -15.85 -5.38
N GLN A 5 -21.77 -14.72 -5.89
CA GLN A 5 -20.92 -13.66 -6.49
C GLN A 5 -20.88 -12.34 -5.71
N ASP A 6 -21.49 -12.27 -4.53
CA ASP A 6 -21.56 -11.05 -3.72
C ASP A 6 -21.60 -11.33 -2.21
N ILE A 7 -21.07 -12.49 -1.75
CA ILE A 7 -21.13 -12.86 -0.32
C ILE A 7 -20.40 -11.82 0.53
N TRP A 8 -19.34 -11.21 -0.01
CA TRP A 8 -18.62 -10.08 0.59
C TRP A 8 -19.50 -8.89 0.98
N ARG A 9 -20.69 -8.70 0.37
CA ARG A 9 -21.62 -7.60 0.72
C ARG A 9 -22.44 -7.87 1.98
N ILE A 10 -22.55 -9.13 2.39
CA ILE A 10 -23.38 -9.57 3.52
C ILE A 10 -22.59 -10.32 4.59
N ASN A 11 -21.31 -10.61 4.34
CA ASN A 11 -20.38 -11.23 5.28
C ASN A 11 -18.96 -10.69 5.07
N ILE A 12 -18.12 -10.80 6.11
CA ILE A 12 -16.69 -10.45 6.00
C ILE A 12 -16.01 -11.52 5.14
N ASN A 13 -15.85 -11.22 3.84
CA ASN A 13 -15.15 -12.08 2.89
C ASN A 13 -14.25 -11.25 1.96
N VAL A 14 -13.11 -10.82 2.49
CA VAL A 14 -12.15 -9.96 1.78
C VAL A 14 -11.61 -10.63 0.52
N ARG A 15 -11.43 -11.96 0.53
CA ARG A 15 -10.89 -12.72 -0.61
C ARG A 15 -11.77 -12.58 -1.85
N GLU A 16 -13.07 -12.81 -1.69
CA GLU A 16 -14.03 -12.71 -2.79
C GLU A 16 -14.13 -11.27 -3.32
N HIS A 17 -14.16 -10.28 -2.42
CA HIS A 17 -14.15 -8.87 -2.83
C HIS A 17 -12.93 -8.54 -3.68
N LEU A 18 -11.72 -8.97 -3.26
CA LEU A 18 -10.49 -8.74 -4.02
C LEU A 18 -10.58 -9.38 -5.41
N VAL A 19 -10.92 -10.68 -5.49
CA VAL A 19 -10.99 -11.41 -6.76
C VAL A 19 -12.02 -10.81 -7.73
N ALA A 20 -13.13 -10.29 -7.22
CA ALA A 20 -14.19 -9.69 -8.04
C ALA A 20 -13.85 -8.29 -8.59
N HIS A 21 -12.89 -7.57 -8.00
CA HIS A 21 -12.65 -6.14 -8.32
C HIS A 21 -11.20 -5.79 -8.69
N TYR A 22 -10.23 -6.69 -8.49
CA TYR A 22 -8.86 -6.41 -8.93
C TYR A 22 -8.77 -6.43 -10.46
N THR A 23 -7.94 -5.55 -11.00
CA THR A 23 -7.57 -5.58 -12.42
C THR A 23 -6.16 -6.17 -12.51
N PRO A 24 -5.98 -7.38 -13.06
CA PRO A 24 -4.65 -7.92 -13.33
C PRO A 24 -3.84 -6.93 -14.18
N TYR A 25 -2.55 -6.80 -13.87
CA TYR A 25 -1.64 -5.97 -14.64
C TYR A 25 -0.41 -6.82 -14.99
N ASP A 26 -0.32 -7.22 -16.25
CA ASP A 26 0.78 -8.03 -16.81
C ASP A 26 1.79 -7.17 -17.61
N GLY A 27 1.74 -5.85 -17.45
CA GLY A 27 2.69 -4.91 -18.06
C GLY A 27 4.00 -4.78 -17.27
N ASP A 28 4.80 -3.77 -17.59
CA ASP A 28 6.11 -3.51 -16.97
C ASP A 28 6.09 -2.30 -16.03
N GLU A 29 7.26 -1.90 -15.53
CA GLU A 29 7.42 -0.77 -14.62
C GLU A 29 7.31 0.62 -15.28
N ALA A 30 7.06 0.73 -16.60
CA ALA A 30 7.09 2.01 -17.30
C ALA A 30 6.02 3.01 -16.84
N PHE A 31 4.94 2.55 -16.18
CA PHE A 31 3.91 3.43 -15.62
C PHE A 31 4.28 4.04 -14.26
N LEU A 32 5.38 3.59 -13.62
CA LEU A 32 5.74 4.04 -12.28
C LEU A 32 6.05 5.54 -12.26
N ALA A 33 5.37 6.26 -11.37
CA ALA A 33 5.64 7.68 -11.11
C ALA A 33 6.69 7.86 -10.00
N PRO A 34 7.52 8.92 -10.06
CA PRO A 34 8.44 9.24 -8.98
C PRO A 34 7.70 9.72 -7.71
N PRO A 35 8.35 9.68 -6.53
CA PRO A 35 7.77 10.22 -5.30
C PRO A 35 7.51 11.72 -5.40
N THR A 36 6.44 12.18 -4.74
CA THR A 36 6.10 13.61 -4.69
C THR A 36 7.06 14.39 -3.78
N SER A 37 7.16 15.72 -3.97
CA SER A 37 7.94 16.59 -3.08
C SER A 37 7.50 16.51 -1.61
N ARG A 38 6.19 16.33 -1.37
CA ARG A 38 5.65 16.15 -0.01
C ARG A 38 6.10 14.83 0.60
N THR A 39 6.12 13.76 -0.19
CA THR A 39 6.64 12.45 0.23
C THR A 39 8.12 12.54 0.59
N LEU A 40 8.93 13.19 -0.25
CA LEU A 40 10.35 13.38 0.00
C LEU A 40 10.61 14.20 1.27
N ALA A 41 9.87 15.31 1.47
CA ALA A 41 10.02 16.14 2.67
C ALA A 41 9.73 15.38 3.97
N LEU A 42 8.67 14.57 4.00
CA LEU A 42 8.36 13.72 5.16
C LEU A 42 9.43 12.65 5.36
N TRP A 43 9.92 12.05 4.27
CA TRP A 43 10.96 11.03 4.33
C TRP A 43 12.28 11.58 4.87
N GLU A 44 12.68 12.79 4.49
CA GLU A 44 13.87 13.45 5.06
C GLU A 44 13.74 13.66 6.57
N ALA A 45 12.57 14.09 7.05
CA ALA A 45 12.33 14.28 8.48
C ALA A 45 12.48 12.96 9.26
N VAL A 46 11.85 11.88 8.76
CA VAL A 46 11.94 10.55 9.40
C VAL A 46 13.38 10.03 9.37
N LYS A 47 14.08 10.15 8.24
CA LYS A 47 15.48 9.73 8.13
C LYS A 47 16.39 10.43 9.13
N SER A 48 16.18 11.72 9.38
CA SER A 48 16.95 12.47 10.40
C SER A 48 16.76 11.87 11.79
N LEU A 49 15.51 11.61 12.19
CA LEU A 49 15.21 11.01 13.49
C LEU A 49 15.81 9.60 13.63
N MET A 50 15.77 8.80 12.56
CA MET A 50 16.41 7.48 12.55
C MET A 50 17.94 7.55 12.68
N GLN A 51 18.57 8.60 12.16
CA GLN A 51 20.01 8.81 12.35
C GLN A 51 20.32 9.15 13.82
N GLU A 52 19.50 9.99 14.45
CA GLU A 52 19.63 10.31 15.87
C GLU A 52 19.46 9.07 16.75
N GLU A 53 18.45 8.25 16.48
CA GLU A 53 18.20 7.00 17.21
C GLU A 53 19.39 6.03 17.10
N ARG A 54 19.95 5.87 15.88
CA ARG A 54 21.16 5.06 15.68
C ARG A 54 22.36 5.61 16.44
N ALA A 55 22.54 6.94 16.47
CA ALA A 55 23.62 7.57 17.22
C ALA A 55 23.50 7.36 18.74
N ARG A 56 22.26 7.18 19.24
CA ARG A 56 21.99 6.86 20.65
C ARG A 56 22.14 5.37 20.99
N GLY A 57 22.42 4.51 20.00
CA GLY A 57 22.56 3.07 20.19
C GLY A 57 21.23 2.31 20.21
N GLY A 58 20.15 2.92 19.69
CA GLY A 58 18.79 2.47 19.90
C GLY A 58 18.06 3.39 20.89
N ILE A 59 16.85 2.99 21.28
CA ILE A 59 16.02 3.73 22.26
C ILE A 59 16.73 3.83 23.60
#